data_AF-A0A2N2EMZ5-F1
#
_entry.id   AF-A0A2N2EMZ5-F1
#
_cell.length_a   1.000
_cell.length_b   1.000
_cell.length_c   1.000
_cell.angle_alpha   90.00
_cell.angle_beta   90.00
_cell.angle_gamma   90.00
#
_symmetry.space_group_name_H-M   'P 1'
#
loop_
_entity.id
_entity.type
_entity.pdbx_description
1 polymer ?
#
loop_
_entity_poly.entity_id
_entity_poly.type
_entity_poly.pdbx_seq_one_letter_code
_entity_poly.pdbx_strand_id
1 'polypeptide(L)'
;MKTRGWAVILSLLCLAGTAGAETWTVRLKAVSGKGTYTHELELPVGKQASFTGAPATRGWPRRGLIFNAYLNKPEAGLLRLDYMVELTGKNAARPPFQAAGKVALRPGKPVLAAEASGWKLILELRGKAEPGARKNGNGSIRTSLKCGRDEHAANFAFLPDQQYTVVTYSQDSESVRRFMVGLLPNGPALDGSFLLQYTLQLKEGAETLAEGQGELILNPGGGKRRAAAGDCAFSAKAAR
;
A
#
# COMPACT_ATOMS: atom_id res chain seq x y z
N MET A 1 -65.88 39.53 31.87
CA MET A 1 -65.24 38.94 30.67
C MET A 1 -63.74 38.83 30.93
N LYS A 2 -63.20 37.62 31.08
CA LYS A 2 -61.75 37.36 31.24
C LYS A 2 -61.39 36.19 30.34
N THR A 3 -60.63 36.47 29.29
CA THR A 3 -60.22 35.53 28.24
C THR A 3 -59.06 34.66 28.73
N ARG A 4 -59.14 33.35 28.46
CA ARG A 4 -58.09 32.35 28.70
C ARG A 4 -57.12 32.37 27.51
N GLY A 5 -55.84 32.65 27.76
CA GLY A 5 -54.77 32.50 26.78
C GLY A 5 -54.14 31.12 26.89
N TRP A 6 -54.23 30.31 25.83
CA TRP A 6 -53.49 29.06 25.68
C TRP A 6 -52.15 29.35 25.01
N ALA A 7 -51.06 29.03 25.68
CA ALA A 7 -49.72 29.03 25.09
C ALA A 7 -49.48 27.68 24.40
N VAL A 8 -49.38 27.71 23.07
CA VAL A 8 -48.93 26.57 22.26
C VAL A 8 -47.41 26.58 22.25
N ILE A 9 -46.79 25.63 22.96
CA ILE A 9 -45.35 25.37 22.90
C ILE A 9 -45.09 24.51 21.66
N LEU A 10 -44.49 25.12 20.64
CA LEU A 10 -44.11 24.47 19.40
C LEU A 10 -42.73 23.80 19.58
N SER A 11 -42.73 22.50 19.86
CA SER A 11 -41.52 21.68 19.94
C SER A 11 -40.93 21.50 18.53
N LEU A 12 -39.89 22.26 18.19
CA LEU A 12 -39.03 21.97 17.04
C LEU A 12 -38.19 20.70 17.35
N LEU A 13 -38.67 19.55 16.87
CA LEU A 13 -37.84 18.36 16.72
C LEU A 13 -36.86 18.60 15.57
N CYS A 14 -35.62 18.96 15.91
CA CYS A 14 -34.49 18.85 15.01
C CYS A 14 -34.27 17.37 14.65
N LEU A 15 -34.80 16.94 13.50
CA LEU A 15 -34.41 15.71 12.84
C LEU A 15 -32.96 15.87 12.37
N ALA A 16 -32.00 15.54 13.23
CA ALA A 16 -30.62 15.34 12.83
C ALA A 16 -30.58 14.09 11.94
N GLY A 17 -30.61 14.30 10.63
CA GLY A 17 -30.30 13.24 9.67
C GLY A 17 -28.89 12.76 9.95
N THR A 18 -28.75 11.54 10.48
CA THR A 18 -27.47 10.84 10.51
C THR A 18 -27.05 10.64 9.06
N ALA A 19 -26.17 11.50 8.55
CA ALA A 19 -25.48 11.26 7.29
C ALA A 19 -24.80 9.90 7.41
N GLY A 20 -25.36 8.89 6.74
CA GLY A 20 -24.83 7.53 6.77
C GLY A 20 -23.40 7.56 6.28
N ALA A 21 -22.46 7.10 7.12
CA ALA A 21 -21.06 7.02 6.72
C ALA A 21 -20.95 6.06 5.53
N GLU A 22 -20.60 6.60 4.37
CA GLU A 22 -20.37 5.83 3.16
C GLU A 22 -19.36 4.72 3.47
N THR A 23 -19.75 3.47 3.22
CA THR A 23 -18.96 2.29 3.56
C THR A 23 -18.60 1.56 2.28
N TRP A 24 -17.32 1.25 2.13
CA TRP A 24 -16.79 0.53 0.97
C TRP A 24 -16.18 -0.80 1.39
N THR A 25 -16.17 -1.78 0.48
CA THR A 25 -15.42 -3.03 0.70
C THR A 25 -14.10 -2.95 -0.05
N VAL A 26 -12.99 -3.09 0.66
CA VAL A 26 -11.66 -3.26 0.08
C VAL A 26 -11.31 -4.73 0.04
N ARG A 27 -11.04 -5.25 -1.15
CA ARG A 27 -10.51 -6.58 -1.35
C ARG A 27 -9.00 -6.54 -1.45
N LEU A 28 -8.35 -7.34 -0.61
CA LEU A 28 -6.93 -7.61 -0.65
C LEU A 28 -6.68 -8.97 -1.32
N LYS A 29 -5.67 -9.04 -2.18
CA LYS A 29 -5.09 -10.28 -2.69
C LYS A 29 -3.57 -10.24 -2.58
N ALA A 30 -2.99 -11.19 -1.87
CA ALA A 30 -1.55 -11.42 -1.85
C ALA A 30 -1.21 -12.70 -2.62
N VAL A 31 -0.36 -12.61 -3.64
CA VAL A 31 -0.06 -13.70 -4.59
C VAL A 31 1.42 -14.02 -4.57
N SER A 32 1.78 -15.30 -4.55
CA SER A 32 3.16 -15.77 -4.74
C SER A 32 3.16 -17.14 -5.40
N GLY A 33 3.77 -17.23 -6.59
CA GLY A 33 3.70 -18.44 -7.42
C GLY A 33 2.26 -18.90 -7.66
N LYS A 34 1.94 -20.14 -7.27
CA LYS A 34 0.58 -20.72 -7.34
C LYS A 34 -0.33 -20.34 -6.16
N GLY A 35 0.20 -19.60 -5.19
CA GLY A 35 -0.45 -19.25 -3.93
C GLY A 35 -1.21 -17.95 -4.02
N THR A 36 -2.42 -17.92 -3.47
CA THR A 36 -3.21 -16.69 -3.34
C THR A 36 -3.90 -16.65 -1.99
N TYR A 37 -3.76 -15.52 -1.29
CA TYR A 37 -4.41 -15.19 -0.03
C TYR A 37 -5.35 -14.02 -0.28
N THR A 38 -6.63 -14.15 0.04
CA THR A 38 -7.67 -13.15 -0.25
C THR A 38 -8.47 -12.82 1.01
N HIS A 39 -8.74 -11.53 1.21
CA HIS A 39 -9.63 -11.06 2.28
C HIS A 39 -10.42 -9.83 1.78
N GLU A 40 -11.63 -9.66 2.29
CA GLU A 40 -12.47 -8.48 2.05
C GLU A 40 -12.72 -7.79 3.38
N LEU A 41 -12.44 -6.49 3.42
CA LEU A 41 -12.56 -5.66 4.61
C LEU A 41 -13.56 -4.54 4.32
N GLU A 42 -14.63 -4.47 5.09
CA GLU A 42 -15.53 -3.32 5.09
C GLU A 42 -14.86 -2.14 5.78
N LEU A 43 -14.90 -0.99 5.12
CA LEU A 43 -14.09 0.17 5.45
C LEU A 43 -14.93 1.44 5.26
N PRO A 44 -15.43 2.04 6.37
CA PRO A 44 -16.12 3.32 6.31
C PRO A 44 -15.16 4.44 5.89
N VAL A 45 -15.64 5.37 5.08
CA VAL A 45 -14.87 6.55 4.67
C VAL A 45 -14.49 7.38 5.91
N GLY A 46 -13.23 7.76 5.98
CA GLY A 46 -12.63 8.53 7.08
C GLY A 46 -12.32 7.72 8.33
N LYS A 47 -12.42 6.39 8.28
CA LYS A 47 -12.14 5.49 9.42
C LYS A 47 -11.10 4.43 9.08
N GLN A 48 -10.45 3.95 10.13
CA GLN A 48 -9.58 2.77 10.08
C GLN A 48 -10.41 1.51 10.32
N ALA A 49 -10.07 0.43 9.62
CA ALA A 49 -10.46 -0.93 9.99
C ALA A 49 -9.26 -1.87 9.89
N SER A 50 -9.36 -3.00 10.58
CA SER A 50 -8.27 -3.97 10.66
C SER A 50 -8.81 -5.39 10.63
N PHE A 51 -8.05 -6.29 10.02
CA PHE A 51 -8.25 -7.73 10.07
C PHE A 51 -6.98 -8.41 10.60
N THR A 52 -7.15 -9.37 11.49
CA THR A 52 -6.10 -10.31 11.90
C THR A 52 -6.70 -11.70 11.95
N GLY A 53 -6.22 -12.63 11.13
CA GLY A 53 -6.76 -13.98 11.09
C GLY A 53 -6.38 -14.77 9.84
N ALA A 54 -7.08 -15.87 9.60
CA ALA A 54 -6.85 -16.69 8.41
C ALA A 54 -7.65 -16.13 7.21
N PRO A 55 -6.99 -15.70 6.12
CA PRO A 55 -7.67 -15.30 4.88
C PRO A 55 -8.14 -16.53 4.09
N ALA A 56 -8.94 -16.30 3.05
CA ALA A 56 -9.23 -17.34 2.06
C ALA A 56 -7.97 -17.67 1.26
N THR A 57 -7.68 -18.96 1.05
CA THR A 57 -6.42 -19.42 0.42
C THR A 57 -6.63 -20.36 -0.75
N ARG A 58 -5.79 -20.25 -1.78
CA ARG A 58 -5.70 -21.21 -2.89
C ARG A 58 -4.24 -21.59 -3.15
N GLY A 59 -3.95 -22.88 -3.29
CA GLY A 59 -2.69 -23.41 -3.84
C GLY A 59 -1.47 -23.47 -2.91
N TRP A 60 -1.55 -23.02 -1.65
CA TRP A 60 -0.44 -22.97 -0.68
C TRP A 60 -0.92 -23.23 0.75
N PRO A 61 -0.03 -23.54 1.71
CA PRO A 61 -0.38 -23.65 3.12
C PRO A 61 -1.08 -22.39 3.63
N ARG A 62 -2.03 -22.59 4.55
CA ARG A 62 -2.69 -21.52 5.29
C ARG A 62 -1.65 -20.70 6.05
N ARG A 63 -1.79 -19.38 5.97
CA ARG A 63 -1.00 -18.38 6.69
C ARG A 63 -1.98 -17.42 7.36
N GLY A 64 -1.58 -16.78 8.45
CA GLY A 64 -2.32 -15.63 8.96
C GLY A 64 -2.10 -14.42 8.07
N LEU A 65 -3.01 -13.47 8.16
CA LEU A 65 -2.97 -12.17 7.51
C LEU A 65 -3.28 -11.12 8.56
N ILE A 66 -2.45 -10.09 8.62
CA ILE A 66 -2.76 -8.82 9.28
C ILE A 66 -2.95 -7.79 8.17
N PHE A 67 -4.11 -7.14 8.15
CA PHE A 67 -4.43 -6.10 7.19
C PHE A 67 -5.04 -4.90 7.92
N ASN A 68 -4.28 -3.80 7.98
CA ASN A 68 -4.74 -2.53 8.50
C ASN A 68 -4.98 -1.58 7.33
N ALA A 69 -6.11 -0.88 7.36
CA ALA A 69 -6.54 -0.03 6.28
C ALA A 69 -7.23 1.24 6.80
N TYR A 70 -6.98 2.38 6.17
CA TYR A 70 -7.71 3.63 6.38
C TYR A 70 -8.14 4.20 5.03
N LEU A 71 -9.45 4.36 4.83
CA LEU A 71 -10.00 4.94 3.61
C LEU A 71 -10.21 6.43 3.81
N ASN A 72 -9.48 7.25 3.07
CA ASN A 72 -9.59 8.69 3.16
C ASN A 72 -10.90 9.17 2.50
N LYS A 73 -11.32 10.39 2.86
CA LYS A 73 -12.39 11.09 2.12
C LYS A 73 -11.98 11.24 0.65
N PRO A 74 -12.93 11.12 -0.31
CA PRO A 74 -12.61 11.32 -1.72
C PRO A 74 -11.98 12.69 -1.98
N GLU A 75 -10.90 12.71 -2.74
CA GLU A 75 -10.28 13.93 -3.25
C GLU A 75 -10.21 13.84 -4.77
N ALA A 76 -10.78 14.84 -5.46
CA ALA A 76 -10.90 14.84 -6.92
C ALA A 76 -11.52 13.55 -7.52
N GLY A 77 -12.46 12.93 -6.79
CA GLY A 77 -13.16 11.70 -7.22
C GLY A 77 -12.33 10.41 -7.09
N LEU A 78 -11.19 10.43 -6.38
CA LEU A 78 -10.39 9.25 -6.07
C LEU A 78 -10.44 8.96 -4.56
N LEU A 79 -10.52 7.67 -4.23
CA LEU A 79 -10.46 7.19 -2.85
C LEU A 79 -9.04 6.74 -2.54
N ARG A 80 -8.36 7.45 -1.66
CA ARG A 80 -7.01 7.09 -1.20
C ARG A 80 -7.12 6.07 -0.06
N LEU A 81 -6.42 4.95 -0.19
CA LEU A 81 -6.29 3.92 0.83
C LEU A 81 -4.87 3.96 1.41
N ASP A 82 -4.79 4.13 2.72
CA ASP A 82 -3.57 3.90 3.48
C ASP A 82 -3.62 2.45 3.96
N TYR A 83 -2.57 1.67 3.70
CA TYR A 83 -2.56 0.24 4.01
C TYR A 83 -1.27 -0.20 4.71
N MET A 84 -1.41 -1.22 5.54
CA MET A 84 -0.32 -2.05 6.03
C MET A 84 -0.78 -3.51 5.98
N VAL A 85 0.04 -4.37 5.38
CA VAL A 85 -0.26 -5.78 5.17
C VAL A 85 0.92 -6.62 5.64
N GLU A 86 0.63 -7.67 6.38
CA GLU A 86 1.59 -8.71 6.76
C GLU A 86 0.98 -10.08 6.52
N LEU A 87 1.71 -10.96 5.84
CA LEU A 87 1.42 -12.39 5.81
C LEU A 87 2.26 -13.10 6.86
N THR A 88 1.64 -13.79 7.80
CA THR A 88 2.39 -14.47 8.86
C THR A 88 3.11 -15.71 8.34
N GLY A 89 4.32 -15.94 8.84
CA GLY A 89 5.14 -17.11 8.55
C GLY A 89 4.92 -18.24 9.55
N LYS A 90 5.70 -19.32 9.41
CA LYS A 90 5.87 -20.30 10.50
C LYS A 90 6.46 -19.66 11.76
N ASN A 91 7.31 -18.64 11.56
CA ASN A 91 7.87 -17.80 12.61
C ASN A 91 7.24 -16.42 12.52
N ALA A 92 6.54 -15.99 13.58
CA ALA A 92 5.88 -14.69 13.65
C ALA A 92 6.86 -13.52 13.54
N ALA A 93 8.10 -13.67 14.00
CA ALA A 93 9.13 -12.62 13.89
C ALA A 93 9.73 -12.49 12.47
N ARG A 94 9.38 -13.40 11.55
CA ARG A 94 9.93 -13.47 10.18
C ARG A 94 8.81 -13.71 9.16
N PRO A 95 7.87 -12.76 9.02
CA PRO A 95 6.80 -12.89 8.04
C PRO A 95 7.41 -12.87 6.63
N PRO A 96 7.00 -13.77 5.72
CA PRO A 96 7.55 -13.81 4.35
C PRO A 96 7.33 -12.51 3.57
N PHE A 97 6.32 -11.73 3.92
CA PHE A 97 5.96 -10.51 3.22
C PHE A 97 5.24 -9.52 4.14
N GLN A 98 5.78 -8.31 4.22
CA GLN A 98 5.15 -7.12 4.80
C GLN A 98 5.22 -5.98 3.79
N ALA A 99 4.14 -5.23 3.64
CA ALA A 99 4.12 -4.02 2.81
C ALA A 99 3.22 -2.95 3.43
N ALA A 100 3.65 -1.69 3.36
CA ALA A 100 2.85 -0.56 3.75
C ALA A 100 2.99 0.59 2.75
N GLY A 101 1.95 1.41 2.63
CA GLY A 101 1.96 2.57 1.75
C GLY A 101 0.59 3.18 1.56
N LYS A 102 0.46 3.99 0.51
CA LYS A 102 -0.81 4.61 0.11
C LYS A 102 -1.06 4.45 -1.38
N VAL A 103 -2.29 4.10 -1.76
CA VAL A 103 -2.69 3.97 -3.16
C VAL A 103 -4.00 4.70 -3.43
N ALA A 104 -4.15 5.27 -4.62
CA ALA A 104 -5.47 5.69 -5.09
C ALA A 104 -6.20 4.47 -5.67
N LEU A 105 -7.43 4.24 -5.21
CA LEU A 105 -8.29 3.18 -5.69
C LEU A 105 -9.46 3.76 -6.49
N ARG A 106 -9.93 2.94 -7.42
CA ARG A 106 -11.21 3.16 -8.10
C ARG A 106 -12.08 1.92 -7.95
N PRO A 107 -13.40 2.08 -7.79
CA PRO A 107 -14.32 0.95 -7.73
C PRO A 107 -14.13 0.01 -8.95
N GLY A 108 -13.96 -1.28 -8.68
CA GLY A 108 -13.83 -2.33 -9.69
C GLY A 108 -12.50 -2.37 -10.44
N LYS A 109 -11.53 -1.53 -10.11
CA LYS A 109 -10.19 -1.53 -10.75
C LYS A 109 -9.11 -1.95 -9.74
N PRO A 110 -8.53 -3.15 -9.88
CA PRO A 110 -7.45 -3.59 -9.01
C PRO A 110 -6.16 -2.81 -9.26
N VAL A 111 -5.39 -2.58 -8.20
CA VAL A 111 -4.08 -1.92 -8.22
C VAL A 111 -3.04 -2.87 -7.65
N LEU A 112 -1.94 -3.09 -8.37
CA LEU A 112 -0.74 -3.73 -7.81
C LEU A 112 -0.04 -2.73 -6.89
N ALA A 113 -0.33 -2.79 -5.60
CA ALA A 113 0.14 -1.83 -4.61
C ALA A 113 1.63 -2.00 -4.30
N ALA A 114 2.08 -3.25 -4.14
CA ALA A 114 3.47 -3.60 -3.92
C ALA A 114 3.81 -4.97 -4.54
N GLU A 115 5.04 -5.15 -4.97
CA GLU A 115 5.59 -6.44 -5.40
C GLU A 115 7.05 -6.53 -4.93
N ALA A 116 7.43 -7.64 -4.30
CA ALA A 116 8.81 -7.90 -3.88
C ALA A 116 9.03 -9.40 -3.65
N SER A 117 10.22 -9.91 -3.99
CA SER A 117 10.61 -11.31 -3.72
C SER A 117 9.56 -12.35 -4.16
N GLY A 118 8.94 -12.15 -5.33
CA GLY A 118 7.91 -13.03 -5.89
C GLY A 118 6.49 -12.84 -5.32
N TRP A 119 6.32 -12.00 -4.29
CA TRP A 119 5.03 -11.61 -3.76
C TRP A 119 4.44 -10.42 -4.52
N LYS A 120 3.13 -10.44 -4.74
CA LYS A 120 2.34 -9.35 -5.31
C LYS A 120 1.17 -9.04 -4.39
N LEU A 121 1.07 -7.79 -3.94
CA LEU A 121 -0.07 -7.26 -3.20
C LEU A 121 -0.97 -6.47 -4.14
N ILE A 122 -2.20 -6.95 -4.31
CA ILE A 122 -3.22 -6.34 -5.14
C ILE A 122 -4.35 -5.86 -4.24
N LEU A 123 -4.73 -4.59 -4.39
CA LEU A 123 -5.81 -3.94 -3.64
C LEU A 123 -6.90 -3.50 -4.63
N GLU A 124 -8.15 -3.77 -4.30
CA GLU A 124 -9.31 -3.46 -5.13
C GLU A 124 -10.42 -2.89 -4.25
N LEU A 125 -10.89 -1.69 -4.58
CA LEU A 125 -12.14 -1.19 -4.03
C LEU A 125 -13.29 -1.86 -4.79
N ARG A 126 -14.15 -2.60 -4.09
CA ARG A 126 -15.27 -3.31 -4.72
C ARG A 126 -16.34 -2.32 -5.17
N GLY A 127 -17.05 -2.66 -6.25
CA GLY A 127 -18.07 -1.81 -6.85
C GLY A 127 -17.89 -1.67 -8.36
N LYS A 128 -18.74 -0.86 -9.00
CA LYS A 128 -18.63 -0.52 -10.43
C LYS A 128 -17.99 0.84 -10.59
N ALA A 129 -17.05 0.97 -11.51
CA ALA A 129 -16.48 2.27 -11.86
C ALA A 129 -17.56 3.17 -12.50
N GLU A 130 -17.64 4.43 -12.08
CA GLU A 130 -18.48 5.40 -12.79
C GLU A 130 -17.91 5.72 -14.19
N PRO A 131 -18.77 5.81 -15.22
CA PRO A 131 -18.36 6.28 -16.54
C PRO A 131 -17.82 7.71 -16.45
N GLY A 132 -16.57 7.95 -16.88
CA GLY A 132 -15.98 9.29 -16.93
C GLY A 132 -14.95 9.61 -15.84
N ALA A 133 -14.70 8.70 -14.88
CA ALA A 133 -13.62 8.89 -13.90
C ALA A 133 -12.25 9.02 -14.61
N ARG A 134 -11.60 10.19 -14.44
CA ARG A 134 -10.31 10.54 -15.08
C ARG A 134 -9.27 9.43 -14.90
N LYS A 135 -8.48 9.16 -15.94
CA LYS A 135 -7.45 8.10 -15.99
C LYS A 135 -6.16 8.47 -15.23
N ASN A 136 -6.25 9.15 -14.09
CA ASN A 136 -5.09 9.44 -13.22
C ASN A 136 -4.63 8.15 -12.52
N GLY A 137 -3.94 7.28 -13.26
CA GLY A 137 -3.39 6.02 -12.75
C GLY A 137 -2.34 6.31 -11.69
N ASN A 138 -2.21 5.39 -10.73
CA ASN A 138 -1.03 5.40 -9.87
C ASN A 138 0.20 5.23 -10.76
N GLY A 139 1.18 6.13 -10.65
CA GLY A 139 2.50 5.87 -11.20
C GLY A 139 3.11 4.64 -10.52
N SER A 140 4.15 4.07 -11.10
CA SER A 140 4.90 2.99 -10.45
C SER A 140 6.38 3.34 -10.29
N ILE A 141 6.95 2.96 -9.14
CA ILE A 141 8.38 3.02 -8.89
C ILE A 141 8.89 1.58 -8.85
N ARG A 142 9.78 1.25 -9.77
CA ARG A 142 10.51 -0.02 -9.79
C ARG A 142 11.89 0.21 -9.21
N THR A 143 12.25 -0.61 -8.24
CA THR A 143 13.55 -0.58 -7.56
C THR A 143 14.25 -1.93 -7.69
N SER A 144 15.56 -1.91 -7.64
CA SER A 144 16.40 -3.09 -7.74
C SER A 144 17.72 -2.82 -7.01
N LEU A 145 18.05 -3.69 -6.06
CA LEU A 145 19.36 -3.78 -5.42
C LEU A 145 20.09 -4.96 -6.05
N LYS A 146 21.19 -4.69 -6.74
CA LYS A 146 22.02 -5.71 -7.38
C LYS A 146 23.32 -5.90 -6.61
N CYS A 147 23.58 -7.13 -6.15
CA CYS A 147 24.77 -7.53 -5.40
C CYS A 147 25.47 -8.66 -6.16
N GLY A 148 26.45 -8.33 -7.01
CA GLY A 148 27.06 -9.32 -7.91
C GLY A 148 26.04 -9.93 -8.88
N ARG A 149 25.72 -11.22 -8.68
CA ARG A 149 24.73 -11.97 -9.48
C ARG A 149 23.32 -11.94 -8.88
N ASP A 150 23.20 -11.57 -7.61
CA ASP A 150 21.91 -11.51 -6.91
C ASP A 150 21.20 -10.18 -7.22
N GLU A 151 19.87 -10.25 -7.39
CA GLU A 151 19.01 -9.09 -7.59
C GLU A 151 17.79 -9.16 -6.66
N HIS A 152 17.61 -8.10 -5.87
CA HIS A 152 16.43 -7.91 -5.02
C HIS A 152 15.62 -6.75 -5.57
N ALA A 153 14.49 -7.06 -6.18
CA ALA A 153 13.60 -6.08 -6.79
C ALA A 153 12.36 -5.82 -5.91
N ALA A 154 11.92 -4.57 -5.92
CA ALA A 154 10.61 -4.18 -5.40
C ALA A 154 9.93 -3.16 -6.31
N ASN A 155 8.62 -3.27 -6.47
CA ASN A 155 7.80 -2.37 -7.28
C ASN A 155 6.62 -1.86 -6.45
N PHE A 156 6.30 -0.58 -6.57
CA PHE A 156 5.23 0.07 -5.84
C PHE A 156 4.36 0.88 -6.78
N ALA A 157 3.03 0.78 -6.62
CA ALA A 157 2.16 1.86 -7.06
C ALA A 157 2.33 3.03 -6.09
N PHE A 158 2.60 4.24 -6.60
CA PHE A 158 2.91 5.38 -5.74
C PHE A 158 2.01 6.59 -6.01
N LEU A 159 1.91 7.41 -4.97
CA LEU A 159 1.38 8.75 -4.91
C LEU A 159 2.51 9.67 -4.42
N PRO A 160 2.61 10.91 -4.93
CA PRO A 160 3.58 11.87 -4.42
C PRO A 160 3.38 12.18 -2.93
N ASP A 161 4.49 12.49 -2.27
CA ASP A 161 4.61 12.87 -0.85
C ASP A 161 4.14 11.79 0.13
N GLN A 162 4.16 10.52 -0.29
CA GLN A 162 3.75 9.38 0.55
C GLN A 162 4.89 8.39 0.77
N GLN A 163 4.94 7.79 1.96
CA GLN A 163 5.93 6.78 2.31
C GLN A 163 5.45 5.38 1.93
N TYR A 164 6.37 4.56 1.44
CA TYR A 164 6.16 3.15 1.08
C TYR A 164 7.24 2.30 1.70
N THR A 165 6.89 1.10 2.16
CA THR A 165 7.86 0.12 2.64
C THR A 165 7.48 -1.29 2.18
N VAL A 166 8.48 -2.12 1.93
CA VAL A 166 8.32 -3.56 1.85
C VAL A 166 9.44 -4.23 2.63
N VAL A 167 9.10 -5.29 3.34
CA VAL A 167 10.04 -6.17 4.04
C VAL A 167 9.73 -7.58 3.61
N THR A 168 10.75 -8.30 3.16
CA THR A 168 10.64 -9.72 2.82
C THR A 168 11.67 -10.52 3.56
N TYR A 169 11.27 -11.73 3.95
CA TYR A 169 12.15 -12.73 4.53
C TYR A 169 12.16 -13.96 3.62
N SER A 170 13.34 -14.35 3.17
CA SER A 170 13.56 -15.63 2.52
C SER A 170 14.43 -16.51 3.42
N GLN A 171 14.18 -17.81 3.37
CA GLN A 171 14.96 -18.80 4.08
C GLN A 171 15.41 -19.84 3.06
N ASP A 172 16.71 -20.08 3.00
CA ASP A 172 17.29 -21.27 2.40
C ASP A 172 17.69 -22.26 3.51
N SER A 173 18.36 -23.37 3.16
CA SER A 173 18.73 -24.41 4.11
C SER A 173 19.69 -23.94 5.21
N GLU A 174 20.39 -22.82 5.01
CA GLU A 174 21.54 -22.42 5.83
C GLU A 174 21.38 -21.04 6.47
N SER A 175 20.57 -20.15 5.88
CA SER A 175 20.47 -18.76 6.30
C SER A 175 19.06 -18.18 6.19
N VAL A 176 18.82 -17.07 6.91
CA VAL A 176 17.65 -16.22 6.73
C VAL A 176 18.09 -14.90 6.15
N ARG A 177 17.57 -14.56 4.99
CA ARG A 177 17.82 -13.29 4.32
C ARG A 177 16.64 -12.35 4.47
N ARG A 178 16.91 -11.12 4.90
CA ARG A 178 15.93 -10.03 5.04
C ARG A 178 16.25 -8.92 4.08
N PHE A 179 15.30 -8.59 3.20
CA PHE A 179 15.37 -7.42 2.33
C PHE A 179 14.34 -6.40 2.75
N MET A 180 14.76 -5.16 2.94
CA MET A 180 13.91 -4.02 3.26
C MET A 180 14.20 -2.88 2.29
N VAL A 181 13.15 -2.26 1.76
CA VAL A 181 13.25 -0.99 1.05
C VAL A 181 12.12 -0.07 1.49
N GLY A 182 12.48 1.17 1.80
CA GLY A 182 11.58 2.28 2.10
C GLY A 182 11.75 3.40 1.07
N LEU A 183 10.64 3.96 0.60
CA LEU A 183 10.61 4.99 -0.44
C LEU A 183 9.73 6.17 0.00
N LEU A 184 10.17 7.38 -0.33
CA LEU A 184 9.40 8.61 -0.18
C LEU A 184 9.60 9.47 -1.45
N PRO A 185 8.77 9.29 -2.48
CA PRO A 185 8.72 10.19 -3.63
C PRO A 185 8.10 11.53 -3.22
N ASN A 186 8.78 12.64 -3.46
CA ASN A 186 8.24 13.98 -3.25
C ASN A 186 7.30 14.41 -4.40
N GLY A 187 6.67 15.57 -4.23
CA GLY A 187 5.90 16.26 -5.26
C GLY A 187 6.71 16.47 -6.56
N PRO A 188 6.06 16.38 -7.75
CA PRO A 188 6.73 16.61 -9.02
C PRO A 188 7.08 18.09 -9.21
N ALA A 189 8.27 18.35 -9.77
CA ALA A 189 8.66 19.65 -10.29
C ALA A 189 7.89 19.99 -11.58
N LEU A 190 8.09 21.21 -12.11
CA LEU A 190 7.40 21.70 -13.30
C LEU A 190 7.65 20.85 -14.56
N ASP A 191 8.81 20.20 -14.64
CA ASP A 191 9.19 19.30 -15.73
C ASP A 191 8.66 17.85 -15.53
N GLY A 192 7.94 17.61 -14.43
CA GLY A 192 7.41 16.31 -14.03
C GLY A 192 8.45 15.39 -13.37
N SER A 193 9.70 15.83 -13.20
CA SER A 193 10.68 15.13 -12.39
C SER A 193 10.30 15.16 -10.91
N PHE A 194 10.78 14.20 -10.12
CA PHE A 194 10.60 14.24 -8.66
C PHE A 194 11.80 13.64 -7.95
N LEU A 195 12.03 14.10 -6.72
CA LEU A 195 13.03 13.54 -5.83
C LEU A 195 12.46 12.29 -5.16
N LEU A 196 13.19 11.18 -5.23
CA LEU A 196 12.90 9.96 -4.49
C LEU A 196 13.91 9.82 -3.36
N GLN A 197 13.45 9.99 -2.12
CA GLN A 197 14.22 9.59 -0.95
C GLN A 197 14.06 8.08 -0.75
N TYR A 198 15.15 7.39 -0.42
CA TYR A 198 15.14 5.94 -0.22
C TYR A 198 15.95 5.53 1.01
N THR A 199 15.54 4.41 1.59
CA THR A 199 16.30 3.61 2.55
C THR A 199 16.26 2.16 2.08
N LEU A 200 17.37 1.44 2.22
CA LEU A 200 17.45 0.03 1.89
C LEU A 200 18.34 -0.71 2.86
N GLN A 201 18.03 -1.98 3.10
CA GLN A 201 18.87 -2.88 3.86
C GLN A 201 18.70 -4.32 3.39
N LEU A 202 19.82 -5.01 3.19
CA LEU A 202 19.89 -6.44 2.93
C LEU A 202 20.72 -7.09 4.04
N LYS A 203 20.11 -8.02 4.77
CA LYS A 203 20.78 -8.80 5.81
C LYS A 203 20.72 -10.29 5.52
N GLU A 204 21.74 -11.01 5.94
CA GLU A 204 21.79 -12.47 5.99
C GLU A 204 22.20 -12.92 7.39
N GLY A 205 21.29 -13.55 8.11
CA GLY A 205 21.45 -13.76 9.55
C GLY A 205 21.62 -12.43 10.30
N ALA A 206 22.77 -12.27 10.95
CA ALA A 206 23.15 -11.03 11.64
C ALA A 206 23.96 -10.06 10.76
N GLU A 207 24.49 -10.54 9.63
CA GLU A 207 25.37 -9.79 8.75
C GLU A 207 24.58 -8.82 7.88
N THR A 208 25.14 -7.63 7.64
CA THR A 208 24.58 -6.64 6.71
C THR A 208 25.36 -6.72 5.40
N LEU A 209 24.72 -7.25 4.37
CA LEU A 209 25.34 -7.41 3.04
C LEU A 209 25.29 -6.10 2.23
N ALA A 210 24.23 -5.32 2.44
CA ALA A 210 24.08 -4.01 1.80
C ALA A 210 23.20 -3.10 2.64
N GLU A 211 23.55 -1.82 2.66
CA GLU A 211 22.71 -0.76 3.21
C GLU A 211 22.90 0.52 2.40
N GLY A 212 21.88 1.38 2.42
CA GLY A 212 21.94 2.64 1.72
C GLY A 212 20.77 3.54 2.08
N GLN A 213 21.07 4.83 2.18
CA GLN A 213 20.07 5.88 2.32
C GLN A 213 20.52 7.06 1.46
N GLY A 214 19.60 7.68 0.75
CA GLY A 214 19.92 8.81 -0.10
C GLY A 214 18.75 9.25 -0.96
N GLU A 215 19.08 9.96 -2.03
CA GLU A 215 18.08 10.60 -2.89
C GLU A 215 18.40 10.33 -4.37
N LEU A 216 17.36 10.17 -5.19
CA LEU A 216 17.46 9.99 -6.63
C LEU A 216 16.46 10.91 -7.34
N ILE A 217 16.91 11.68 -8.33
CA ILE A 217 15.99 12.48 -9.18
C ILE A 217 15.45 11.59 -10.31
N LEU A 218 14.15 11.30 -10.27
CA LEU A 218 13.47 10.43 -11.22
C LEU A 218 12.57 11.24 -12.17
N ASN A 219 12.55 10.83 -13.44
CA ASN A 219 11.63 11.36 -14.44
C ASN A 219 10.67 10.24 -14.84
N PRO A 220 9.33 10.40 -14.77
CA PRO A 220 8.38 9.41 -15.26
C PRO A 220 8.61 9.09 -16.75
N GLY A 221 8.88 7.83 -17.06
CA GLY A 221 9.24 7.40 -18.43
C GLY A 221 10.72 7.58 -18.78
N GLY A 222 11.51 8.19 -17.90
CA GLY A 222 12.95 8.32 -18.04
C GLY A 222 13.72 7.02 -17.77
N GLY A 223 15.06 7.14 -17.82
CA GLY A 223 15.98 6.04 -17.55
C GLY A 223 16.05 5.62 -16.08
N LYS A 224 16.75 4.51 -15.83
CA LYS A 224 17.07 4.02 -14.48
C LYS A 224 18.11 4.94 -13.84
N ARG A 225 17.89 5.38 -12.61
CA ARG A 225 18.91 6.05 -11.77
C ARG A 225 19.52 5.05 -10.80
N ARG A 226 20.75 5.32 -10.34
CA ARG A 226 21.53 4.40 -9.50
C ARG A 226 22.22 5.15 -8.36
N ALA A 227 22.42 4.45 -7.27
CA ALA A 227 23.27 4.85 -6.16
C ALA A 227 24.03 3.63 -5.62
N ALA A 228 25.19 3.86 -5.01
CA ALA A 228 25.95 2.81 -4.35
C ALA A 228 25.29 2.39 -3.04
N ALA A 229 25.47 1.13 -2.65
CA ALA A 229 25.00 0.54 -1.41
C ALA A 229 25.99 -0.56 -0.95
N GLY A 230 27.14 -0.14 -0.42
CA GLY A 230 28.30 -1.03 -0.26
C GLY A 230 28.81 -1.53 -1.61
N ASP A 231 29.07 -2.83 -1.72
CA ASP A 231 29.45 -3.50 -2.98
C ASP A 231 28.27 -3.75 -3.93
N CYS A 232 27.07 -3.29 -3.54
CA CYS A 232 25.86 -3.41 -4.34
C CYS A 232 25.49 -2.08 -5.01
N ALA A 233 24.66 -2.18 -6.06
CA ALA A 233 24.09 -1.03 -6.75
C ALA A 233 22.57 -0.98 -6.53
N PHE A 234 22.10 0.03 -5.82
CA PHE A 234 20.69 0.36 -5.77
C PHE A 234 20.29 1.14 -7.01
N SER A 235 19.06 0.94 -7.44
CA SER A 235 18.58 1.58 -8.65
C SER A 235 17.07 1.69 -8.67
N ALA A 236 16.58 2.79 -9.24
CA ALA A 236 15.15 3.11 -9.29
C ALA A 236 14.75 3.66 -10.67
N LYS A 237 13.49 3.40 -11.06
CA LYS A 237 12.87 3.92 -12.27
C LYS A 237 11.40 4.21 -12.02
N ALA A 238 10.93 5.37 -12.47
CA ALA A 238 9.52 5.74 -12.44
C ALA A 238 8.84 5.42 -13.79
N ALA A 239 7.63 4.88 -13.74
CA ALA A 239 6.76 4.64 -14.89
C ALA A 239 5.37 5.26 -14.67
N ARG A 240 4.70 5.62 -15.77
CA ARG A 240 3.33 6.16 -15.80
C ARG A 240 2.30 5.03 -15.87
#